data_AF-A0A8J2RUV3-F1
#
_entry.id   AF-A0A8J2RUV3-F1
#
_cell.length_a   1.000
_cell.length_b   1.000
_cell.length_c   1.000
_cell.angle_alpha   90.00
_cell.angle_beta   90.00
_cell.angle_gamma   90.00
#
_symmetry.space_group_name_H-M   'P 1'
#
loop_
_entity.id
_entity.type
_entity.pdbx_description
1 polymer ?
#
loop_
_entity_poly.entity_id
_entity_poly.type
_entity_poly.pdbx_seq_one_letter_code
_entity_poly.pdbx_strand_id
1 'polypeptide(L)'
;TKNLLATKQEFEDTKTTLDLTRIELVNTKSNVSDITTKLNHSITNYLASTTTETKLNSMKSTIVNLTKNVTGLNARTSGIVDIGKIPTSCEDLEQMGQKMSGFYSVKGSRKIKMVYIFQ
;
A
#
# COMPACT_ATOMS: atom_id res chain seq x y z
N THR A 1 3.26 -41.22 74.47
CA THR A 1 2.07 -41.42 73.61
C THR A 1 1.60 -40.14 72.94
N LYS A 2 1.47 -38.99 73.63
CA LYS A 2 1.07 -37.69 73.01
C LYS A 2 1.91 -37.26 71.80
N ASN A 3 3.25 -37.31 71.87
CA ASN A 3 4.10 -36.90 70.76
C ASN A 3 3.92 -37.75 69.49
N LEU A 4 3.74 -39.07 69.64
CA LEU A 4 3.52 -39.97 68.51
C LEU A 4 2.20 -39.67 67.78
N LEU A 5 1.17 -39.28 68.52
CA LEU A 5 -0.12 -38.91 67.95
C LEU A 5 -0.03 -37.60 67.15
N ALA A 6 0.71 -36.61 67.66
CA ALA A 6 0.95 -35.34 66.98
C ALA A 6 1.72 -35.55 65.67
N THR A 7 2.83 -36.32 65.70
CA THR A 7 3.60 -36.63 64.49
C THR A 7 2.77 -37.37 63.44
N LYS A 8 1.86 -38.26 63.85
CA LYS A 8 0.96 -38.92 62.91
C LYS A 8 0.01 -37.94 62.24
N GLN A 9 -0.54 -36.98 62.99
CA GLN A 9 -1.43 -35.96 62.43
C GLN A 9 -0.68 -35.06 61.44
N GLU A 10 0.49 -34.56 61.82
CA GLU A 10 1.35 -33.74 60.95
C GLU A 10 1.71 -34.45 59.64
N PHE A 11 1.92 -35.77 59.69
CA PHE A 11 2.17 -36.58 58.50
C PHE A 11 0.96 -36.63 57.56
N GLU A 12 -0.24 -36.89 58.08
CA GLU A 12 -1.47 -36.91 57.26
C GLU A 12 -1.80 -35.52 56.70
N ASP A 13 -1.55 -34.45 57.47
CA ASP A 13 -1.73 -33.08 57.02
C ASP A 13 -0.76 -32.76 55.86
N THR A 14 0.53 -33.11 56.03
CA THR A 14 1.57 -32.94 55.00
C THR A 14 1.23 -33.70 53.72
N LYS A 15 0.72 -34.93 53.86
CA LYS A 15 0.27 -35.76 52.73
C LYS A 15 -0.88 -35.08 51.97
N THR A 16 -1.85 -34.54 52.71
CA THR A 16 -2.99 -33.82 52.13
C THR A 16 -2.53 -32.56 51.39
N THR A 17 -1.62 -31.78 51.97
CA THR A 17 -1.03 -30.62 51.31
C THR A 17 -0.29 -31.01 50.02
N LEU A 18 0.47 -32.10 50.06
CA LEU A 18 1.21 -32.58 48.89
C LEU A 18 0.28 -32.97 47.73
N ASP A 19 -0.84 -33.63 48.03
CA ASP A 19 -1.84 -34.01 47.03
C ASP A 19 -2.52 -32.78 46.41
N LEU A 20 -2.84 -31.77 47.23
CA LEU A 20 -3.39 -30.50 46.75
C LEU A 20 -2.40 -29.77 45.83
N THR A 21 -1.14 -29.64 46.26
CA THR A 21 -0.08 -29.01 45.45
C THR A 21 0.15 -29.75 44.13
N ARG A 22 0.06 -31.09 44.13
CA ARG A 22 0.16 -31.89 42.90
C ARG A 22 -0.97 -31.54 41.91
N ILE A 23 -2.20 -31.40 42.40
CA ILE A 23 -3.36 -31.04 41.56
C ILE A 23 -3.18 -29.65 40.98
N GLU A 24 -2.79 -28.67 41.79
CA GLU A 24 -2.51 -27.30 41.33
C GLU A 24 -1.42 -27.26 40.27
N LEU A 25 -0.34 -28.03 40.45
CA LEU A 25 0.75 -28.12 39.48
C LEU A 25 0.29 -28.69 38.13
N VAL A 26 -0.55 -29.74 38.16
CA VAL A 26 -1.14 -30.32 36.94
C VAL A 26 -2.02 -29.30 36.21
N ASN A 27 -2.83 -28.54 36.95
CA ASN A 27 -3.68 -27.50 36.38
C ASN A 27 -2.86 -26.36 35.78
N THR A 28 -1.83 -25.88 36.48
CA THR A 28 -0.92 -24.85 35.96
C THR A 28 -0.21 -25.34 34.71
N LYS A 29 0.24 -26.59 34.66
CA LYS A 29 0.85 -27.19 33.46
C LYS A 29 -0.12 -27.20 32.27
N SER A 30 -1.39 -27.58 32.51
CA SER A 30 -2.44 -27.55 31.50
C SER A 30 -2.66 -26.14 30.95
N ASN A 31 -2.77 -25.14 31.83
CA ASN A 31 -2.97 -23.75 31.46
C ASN A 31 -1.80 -23.19 30.65
N VAL A 32 -0.55 -23.48 31.04
CA VAL A 32 0.65 -23.06 30.29
C VAL A 32 0.65 -23.68 28.89
N SER A 33 0.25 -24.95 28.76
CA SER A 33 0.12 -25.61 27.46
C SER A 33 -0.92 -24.93 26.57
N ASP A 34 -2.10 -24.62 27.10
CA ASP A 34 -3.19 -23.94 26.37
C ASP A 34 -2.83 -22.49 25.98
N ILE A 35 -2.13 -21.76 26.85
CA ILE A 35 -1.62 -20.42 26.53
C ILE A 35 -0.61 -20.51 25.39
N THR A 36 0.27 -21.50 25.40
CA THR A 36 1.29 -21.70 24.36
C THR A 36 0.64 -21.96 23.00
N THR A 37 -0.40 -22.81 22.95
CA THR A 37 -1.12 -23.09 21.69
C THR A 37 -1.87 -21.85 21.18
N LYS A 38 -2.55 -21.10 22.07
CA LYS A 38 -3.24 -19.85 21.73
C LYS A 38 -2.28 -18.79 21.19
N LEU A 39 -1.12 -18.61 21.83
CA LEU A 39 -0.08 -17.68 21.36
C LEU A 39 0.41 -18.06 19.96
N ASN A 40 0.71 -19.34 19.72
CA ASN A 40 1.13 -19.81 18.40
C ASN A 40 0.06 -19.58 17.33
N HIS A 41 -1.21 -19.79 17.66
CA HIS A 41 -2.32 -19.49 16.75
C HIS A 41 -2.43 -18.00 16.43
N SER A 42 -2.32 -17.12 17.44
CA SER A 42 -2.29 -15.67 17.25
C SER A 42 -1.12 -15.20 16.38
N ILE A 43 0.08 -15.75 16.59
CA ILE A 43 1.26 -15.46 15.77
C ILE A 43 1.01 -15.88 14.31
N THR A 44 0.48 -17.08 14.10
CA THR A 44 0.19 -17.61 12.76
C THR A 44 -0.84 -16.73 12.03
N ASN A 45 -1.90 -16.32 12.73
CA ASN A 45 -2.94 -15.45 12.16
C ASN A 45 -2.39 -14.06 11.81
N TYR A 46 -1.54 -13.49 12.67
CA TYR A 46 -0.89 -12.20 12.38
C TYR A 46 -0.02 -12.30 11.12
N LEU A 47 0.79 -13.37 11.00
CA LEU A 47 1.63 -13.62 9.80
C LEU A 47 0.81 -13.90 8.54
N ALA A 48 -0.37 -14.53 8.65
CA ALA A 48 -1.28 -14.67 7.52
C ALA A 48 -1.91 -13.32 7.12
N SER A 49 -2.16 -12.43 8.09
CA SER A 49 -2.71 -11.10 7.86
C SER A 49 -1.72 -10.10 7.24
N THR A 50 -0.40 -10.37 7.29
CA THR A 50 0.63 -9.64 6.51
C THR A 50 0.56 -9.87 4.99
N THR A 51 -0.53 -10.45 4.49
CA THR A 51 -1.05 -10.28 3.12
C THR A 51 -1.23 -8.81 2.68
N THR A 52 -0.88 -7.83 3.51
CA THR A 52 -0.60 -6.44 3.11
C THR A 52 0.48 -6.36 2.03
N GLU A 53 1.43 -7.29 1.95
CA GLU A 53 2.51 -7.24 0.95
C GLU A 53 1.99 -7.43 -0.48
N THR A 54 1.01 -8.29 -0.71
CA THR A 54 0.43 -8.51 -2.06
C THR A 54 -0.42 -7.32 -2.51
N LYS A 55 -1.23 -6.76 -1.61
CA LYS A 55 -2.00 -5.54 -1.87
C LYS A 55 -1.08 -4.34 -2.13
N LEU A 56 -0.02 -4.19 -1.35
CA LEU A 56 0.97 -3.12 -1.51
C LEU A 56 1.71 -3.24 -2.85
N ASN A 57 2.11 -4.45 -3.24
CA ASN A 57 2.77 -4.69 -4.54
C ASN A 57 1.83 -4.39 -5.72
N SER A 58 0.55 -4.75 -5.61
CA SER A 58 -0.47 -4.38 -6.60
C SER A 58 -0.63 -2.87 -6.71
N MET A 59 -0.77 -2.16 -5.57
CA MET A 59 -0.85 -0.70 -5.54
C MET A 59 0.40 -0.04 -6.13
N LYS A 60 1.59 -0.56 -5.81
CA LYS A 60 2.86 -0.08 -6.38
C LYS A 60 2.88 -0.21 -7.91
N SER A 61 2.43 -1.34 -8.44
CA SER A 61 2.31 -1.55 -9.89
C SER A 61 1.34 -0.55 -10.52
N THR A 62 0.18 -0.31 -9.92
CA THR A 62 -0.79 0.71 -10.37
C THR A 62 -0.18 2.11 -10.39
N ILE A 63 0.53 2.51 -9.34
CA ILE A 63 1.19 3.83 -9.25
C ILE A 63 2.25 3.99 -10.35
N VAL A 64 3.07 2.96 -10.59
CA VAL A 64 4.07 2.97 -11.68
C VAL A 64 3.38 3.16 -13.04
N ASN A 65 2.29 2.44 -13.30
CA ASN A 65 1.54 2.56 -14.55
C ASN A 65 0.89 3.94 -14.71
N LEU A 66 0.28 4.48 -13.64
CA LEU A 66 -0.28 5.83 -13.65
C LEU A 66 0.78 6.89 -13.93
N THR A 67 1.95 6.77 -13.30
CA THR A 67 3.09 7.68 -13.53
C THR A 67 3.55 7.65 -14.98
N LYS A 68 3.65 6.45 -15.57
CA LYS A 68 4.00 6.28 -16.99
C LYS A 68 2.97 6.92 -17.93
N ASN A 69 1.68 6.78 -17.61
CA ASN A 69 0.62 7.38 -18.40
C ASN A 69 0.64 8.91 -18.31
N VAL A 70 0.80 9.47 -17.11
CA VAL A 70 0.86 10.94 -16.89
C VAL A 70 2.05 11.54 -17.61
N THR A 71 3.24 10.93 -17.50
CA THR A 71 4.44 11.41 -18.22
C THR A 71 4.27 11.34 -19.74
N GLY A 72 3.68 10.26 -20.26
CA GLY A 72 3.35 10.14 -21.68
C GLY A 72 2.32 11.15 -22.16
N LEU A 73 1.30 11.45 -21.35
CA LEU A 73 0.28 12.46 -21.64
C LEU A 73 0.91 13.86 -21.66
N ASN A 74 1.70 14.21 -20.64
CA ASN A 74 2.40 15.50 -20.59
C ASN A 74 3.31 15.72 -21.79
N ALA A 75 4.04 14.68 -22.22
CA ALA A 75 4.87 14.77 -23.42
C ALA A 75 4.03 15.07 -24.68
N ARG A 76 2.82 14.51 -24.77
CA ARG A 76 1.89 14.75 -25.90
C ARG A 76 1.19 16.10 -25.83
N THR A 77 0.85 16.60 -24.64
CA THR A 77 0.14 17.87 -24.45
C THR A 77 1.06 19.08 -24.44
N SER A 78 2.36 18.92 -24.12
CA SER A 78 3.34 20.02 -24.12
C SER A 78 3.56 20.67 -25.50
N GLY A 79 3.09 20.03 -26.58
CA GLY A 79 3.13 20.57 -27.94
C GLY A 79 1.76 20.96 -28.52
N ILE A 80 0.67 20.87 -27.75
CA ILE A 80 -0.66 21.25 -28.25
C ILE A 80 -0.78 22.77 -28.18
N VAL A 81 -0.52 23.41 -29.30
CA VAL A 81 -0.97 24.78 -29.57
C VAL A 81 -2.50 24.76 -29.65
N ASP A 82 -3.15 25.74 -29.05
CA ASP A 82 -4.62 25.89 -29.06
C ASP A 82 -5.16 25.82 -30.50
N ILE A 83 -5.77 24.68 -30.85
CA ILE A 83 -6.29 24.36 -32.20
C ILE A 83 -7.44 25.32 -32.58
N GLY A 84 -8.06 25.98 -31.61
CA GLY A 84 -9.10 26.99 -31.82
C GLY A 84 -8.57 28.40 -32.07
N LYS A 85 -7.27 28.65 -31.88
CA LYS A 85 -6.68 29.97 -32.05
C LYS A 85 -6.27 30.18 -33.51
N ILE A 86 -6.78 31.25 -34.11
CA ILE A 86 -6.30 31.66 -35.45
C ILE A 86 -4.84 32.09 -35.32
N PRO A 87 -3.90 31.51 -36.08
CA PRO A 87 -2.49 31.86 -36.04
C PRO A 87 -2.29 33.33 -36.38
N THR A 88 -1.38 34.01 -35.70
CA THR A 88 -1.08 35.43 -35.91
C THR A 88 0.19 35.67 -36.71
N SER A 89 1.03 34.64 -36.86
CA SER A 89 2.28 34.69 -37.63
C SER A 89 2.59 33.36 -38.33
N CYS A 90 3.69 33.31 -39.09
CA CYS A 90 4.18 32.08 -39.74
C CYS A 90 4.75 31.09 -38.71
N GLU A 91 5.37 31.58 -37.65
CA GLU A 91 5.88 30.76 -36.54
C GLU A 91 4.74 30.06 -35.81
N ASP A 92 3.59 30.73 -35.63
CA ASP A 92 2.38 30.10 -35.08
C ASP A 92 1.90 28.94 -35.98
N LEU A 93 1.95 29.12 -37.31
CA LEU A 93 1.58 28.08 -38.28
C LEU A 93 2.52 26.87 -38.21
N GLU A 94 3.84 27.11 -38.11
CA GLU A 94 4.83 26.03 -37.94
C GLU A 94 4.63 25.26 -36.64
N GLN A 95 4.39 25.96 -35.53
CA GLN A 95 4.10 25.34 -34.23
C GLN A 95 2.77 24.56 -34.25
N MET A 96 1.79 25.01 -35.03
CA MET A 96 0.55 24.28 -35.32
C MET A 96 0.74 23.12 -36.31
N GLY A 97 1.97 22.85 -36.77
CA GLY A 97 2.31 21.71 -37.60
C GLY A 97 2.20 21.94 -39.11
N GLN A 98 2.00 23.18 -39.57
CA GLN A 98 2.05 23.51 -41.00
C GLN A 98 3.50 23.55 -41.48
N LYS A 99 3.90 22.52 -42.22
CA LYS A 99 5.28 22.31 -42.71
C LYS A 99 5.35 22.20 -44.24
N MET A 100 4.45 22.86 -44.96
CA MET A 100 4.45 22.89 -46.41
C MET A 100 4.40 24.33 -46.91
N SER A 101 5.07 24.61 -48.03
CA SER A 101 4.97 25.89 -48.71
C SER A 101 3.54 26.10 -49.25
N GLY A 102 2.97 27.29 -49.06
CA GLY A 102 1.58 27.54 -49.44
C GLY A 102 1.00 28.84 -48.89
N PHE A 103 -0.24 29.12 -49.29
CA PHE A 103 -0.99 30.27 -48.78
C PHE A 103 -1.81 29.90 -47.54
N TYR A 104 -1.62 30.66 -46.46
CA TYR A 104 -2.25 30.44 -45.17
C TYR A 104 -2.96 31.69 -44.68
N SER A 105 -4.07 31.49 -43.96
CA SER A 105 -4.81 32.57 -43.29
C SER A 105 -4.22 32.84 -41.90
N VAL A 106 -3.84 34.08 -41.63
CA VAL A 106 -3.41 34.54 -40.31
C VAL A 106 -4.24 35.73 -39.83
N LYS A 107 -4.40 35.86 -38.51
CA LYS A 107 -5.11 36.96 -37.89
C LYS A 107 -4.25 38.22 -37.90
N GLY A 108 -4.63 39.18 -38.75
CA GLY A 108 -4.07 40.54 -38.72
C GLY A 108 -4.76 41.42 -37.66
N SER A 109 -4.27 42.65 -37.52
CA SER A 109 -4.67 43.59 -36.45
C SER A 109 -6.18 43.90 -36.40
N ARG A 110 -6.88 43.85 -37.53
CA ARG A 110 -8.34 44.10 -37.64
C ARG A 110 -9.07 43.20 -38.63
N LYS A 111 -8.34 42.36 -39.39
CA LYS A 111 -8.87 41.48 -40.44
C LYS A 111 -7.97 40.28 -40.64
N ILE A 112 -8.51 39.19 -41.16
CA ILE A 112 -7.72 38.04 -41.61
C ILE A 112 -6.89 38.46 -42.82
N LYS A 113 -5.63 38.04 -42.85
CA LYS A 113 -4.68 38.26 -43.94
C LYS A 113 -4.25 36.91 -44.50
N MET A 114 -3.96 36.87 -45.79
CA MET A 114 -3.31 35.72 -46.42
C MET A 114 -1.81 35.98 -46.45
N VAL A 115 -1.03 34.99 -46.02
CA VAL A 115 0.44 34.97 -46.07
C VAL A 115 0.90 33.75 -46.84
N TYR A 116 2.01 33.87 -47.55
CA TYR A 116 2.65 32.73 -48.21
C TYR A 116 3.85 32.31 -47.37
N ILE A 117 3.89 31.03 -46.97
CA ILE A 117 5.07 30.43 -46.33
C ILE A 117 5.90 29.77 -47.42
N PHE A 118 7.21 30.06 -47.41
CA PHE A 118 8.21 29.37 -48.22
C PHE A 118 9.10 28.57 -47.28
N GLN A 119 9.22 27.26 -47.51
CA GLN A 119 9.94 26.32 -46.66
C GLN A 119 11.09 25.65 -47.41
#